data_AF-A0A6G3Z9M8-F1
#
_entry.id   AF-A0A6G3Z9M8-F1
#
_cell.length_a   1.000
_cell.length_b   1.000
_cell.length_c   1.000
_cell.angle_alpha   90.00
_cell.angle_beta   90.00
_cell.angle_gamma   90.00
#
_symmetry.space_group_name_H-M   'P 1'
#
loop_
_entity.id
_entity.type
_entity.pdbx_description
1 polymer ?
#
loop_
_entity_poly.entity_id
_entity_poly.type
_entity_poly.pdbx_seq_one_letter_code
_entity_poly.pdbx_strand_id
1 'polypeptide(L)'
;MCEVVITAEPFGWVEVLVDCSGAQGLYTYQLPPTLSVAVGDILSVPFGKQQVGAIAIRLLATPPIDLQIEQFRPVASVVSQGMFSAYYWQLLEKVATYYQTPLMQVIRTALPPGLLGRSQRRVRLCVKAIPPDAINFLSPAAACVLTQLQQSSNGDYTWQYLRRHCRNAGRGIQALIQRQWAESYLALPTPPRPKRKQAVAVVGIAAGEHLSLTARQREILTLLQRHGGDMWLQEALQYCRTTSATLRSLEEKGYIVIEEREILRHPAAPTLSSDTPKALTSHQQEALSVIHTLAGYGVCLLHGVTGSGKTEVYLQAIAPKLEAGKSALVLVPEIGLTPQLTDRFQQRFGDRVYVYHSGLSEGERYDAWRQMLLGQPMVIIGTRSAVFAPLPHLGIVILDEEHDSSFKQDQPSPCYHARTVAQWRAELEACPLILGSATPSLDSWVSIHGDPQLSLDTATLNPPLAGSNAISSAYYLPLPERIHQRPQPPISVVDMRQELQAGNRSIFSRTL
;
A
#
# COMPACT_ATOMS: atom_id res chain seq x y z
N MET A 1 -49.09 20.01 -13.91
CA MET A 1 -47.68 20.20 -14.32
C MET A 1 -46.96 18.92 -13.98
N CYS A 2 -46.56 18.16 -15.00
CA CYS A 2 -45.87 16.89 -14.85
C CYS A 2 -44.49 17.13 -14.23
N GLU A 3 -44.22 16.51 -13.10
CA GLU A 3 -42.86 16.39 -12.56
C GLU A 3 -42.05 15.51 -13.50
N VAL A 4 -41.08 16.12 -14.17
CA VAL A 4 -40.04 15.41 -14.91
C VAL A 4 -39.13 14.78 -13.87
N VAL A 5 -39.39 13.50 -13.57
CA VAL A 5 -38.42 12.63 -12.92
C VAL A 5 -37.25 12.48 -13.90
N ILE A 6 -36.16 13.22 -13.65
CA ILE A 6 -34.89 12.98 -14.34
C ILE A 6 -34.35 11.66 -13.78
N THR A 7 -34.76 10.55 -14.38
CA THR A 7 -34.10 9.26 -14.18
C THR A 7 -32.68 9.41 -14.69
N ALA A 8 -31.69 9.37 -13.79
CA ALA A 8 -30.28 9.28 -14.18
C ALA A 8 -30.12 8.10 -15.13
N GLU A 9 -29.68 8.37 -16.36
CA GLU A 9 -29.49 7.29 -17.34
C GLU A 9 -28.49 6.27 -16.79
N PRO A 10 -28.81 4.96 -16.86
CA PRO A 10 -27.88 3.94 -16.40
C PRO A 10 -26.62 3.98 -17.26
N PHE A 11 -25.46 4.08 -16.64
CA PHE A 11 -24.17 4.03 -17.35
C PHE A 11 -24.07 2.72 -18.14
N GLY A 12 -24.11 2.81 -19.47
CA GLY A 12 -24.08 1.65 -20.36
C GLY A 12 -22.66 1.18 -20.71
N TRP A 13 -21.63 1.98 -20.41
CA TRP A 13 -20.25 1.73 -20.79
C TRP A 13 -19.26 2.10 -19.68
N VAL A 14 -18.06 1.53 -19.76
CA VAL A 14 -16.94 1.82 -18.86
C VAL A 14 -15.65 1.96 -19.65
N GLU A 15 -14.88 3.02 -19.40
CA GLU A 15 -13.49 3.11 -19.81
C GLU A 15 -12.62 2.42 -18.77
N VAL A 16 -11.77 1.52 -19.23
CA VAL A 16 -10.91 0.70 -18.38
C VAL A 16 -9.46 0.84 -18.77
N LEU A 17 -8.61 0.69 -17.77
CA LEU A 17 -7.18 0.59 -17.93
C LEU A 17 -6.76 -0.87 -18.05
N VAL A 18 -6.33 -1.27 -19.24
CA VAL A 18 -5.76 -2.61 -19.45
C VAL A 18 -4.26 -2.57 -19.23
N ASP A 19 -3.72 -3.47 -18.40
CA ASP A 19 -2.27 -3.65 -18.31
C ASP A 19 -1.83 -4.95 -18.98
N CYS A 20 -1.59 -4.86 -20.28
CA CYS A 20 -0.91 -5.93 -21.00
C CYS A 20 0.08 -5.33 -22.00
N SER A 21 1.08 -6.12 -22.39
CA SER A 21 2.04 -5.74 -23.44
C SER A 21 1.29 -5.38 -24.72
N GLY A 22 1.39 -4.12 -25.16
CA GLY A 22 0.70 -3.58 -26.35
C GLY A 22 -0.50 -2.66 -26.06
N ALA A 23 -0.97 -2.58 -24.81
CA ALA A 23 -1.96 -1.58 -24.42
C ALA A 23 -1.29 -0.19 -24.30
N GLN A 24 -1.82 0.81 -25.01
CA GLN A 24 -1.26 2.17 -25.04
C GLN A 24 -2.21 3.25 -24.52
N GLY A 25 -3.46 2.91 -24.15
CA GLY A 25 -4.45 3.88 -23.71
C GLY A 25 -5.60 3.25 -22.92
N LEU A 26 -6.66 4.04 -22.76
CA LEU A 26 -7.93 3.59 -22.21
C LEU A 26 -8.72 2.83 -23.27
N TYR A 27 -9.50 1.84 -22.83
CA TYR A 27 -10.37 1.05 -23.70
C TYR A 27 -11.78 1.08 -23.16
N THR A 28 -12.76 1.24 -24.05
CA THR A 28 -14.18 1.28 -23.66
C THR A 28 -14.81 -0.09 -23.82
N TYR A 29 -15.56 -0.51 -22.80
CA TYR A 29 -16.31 -1.76 -22.75
C TYR A 29 -17.78 -1.48 -22.43
N GLN A 30 -18.67 -2.37 -22.89
CA GLN A 30 -20.08 -2.31 -22.53
C GLN A 30 -20.27 -2.89 -21.12
N LEU A 31 -21.11 -2.24 -20.31
CA LEU A 31 -21.51 -2.73 -19.00
C LEU A 31 -22.77 -3.60 -19.12
N PRO A 32 -22.69 -4.90 -18.79
CA PRO A 32 -23.88 -5.73 -18.68
C PRO A 32 -24.80 -5.20 -17.57
N PRO A 33 -26.13 -5.17 -17.76
CA PRO A 33 -27.08 -4.66 -16.76
C PRO A 33 -27.08 -5.45 -15.44
N THR A 34 -26.50 -6.66 -15.44
CA THR A 34 -26.36 -7.51 -14.26
C THR A 34 -25.12 -7.19 -13.41
N LEU A 35 -24.18 -6.37 -13.90
CA LEU A 35 -22.93 -6.05 -13.22
C LEU A 35 -22.96 -4.62 -12.68
N SER A 36 -22.82 -4.50 -11.36
CA SER A 36 -22.58 -3.21 -10.70
C SER A 36 -21.08 -2.93 -10.67
N VAL A 37 -20.66 -1.87 -11.36
CA VAL A 37 -19.26 -1.44 -11.48
C VAL A 37 -19.12 -0.01 -10.95
N ALA A 38 -18.14 0.22 -10.09
CA ALA A 38 -17.71 1.53 -9.64
C ALA A 38 -16.33 1.90 -10.24
N VAL A 39 -16.05 3.20 -10.32
CA VAL A 39 -14.70 3.68 -10.68
C VAL A 39 -13.70 3.18 -9.63
N GLY A 40 -12.59 2.60 -10.08
CA GLY A 40 -11.56 1.96 -9.26
C GLY A 40 -11.72 0.45 -9.09
N ASP A 41 -12.82 -0.14 -9.54
CA ASP A 41 -12.99 -1.59 -9.52
C ASP A 41 -11.98 -2.29 -10.43
N ILE A 42 -11.49 -3.45 -9.99
CA ILE A 42 -10.75 -4.35 -10.87
C ILE A 42 -11.76 -5.21 -11.61
N LEU A 43 -11.71 -5.15 -12.93
CA LEU A 43 -12.54 -5.85 -13.89
C LEU A 43 -11.75 -6.93 -14.63
N SER A 44 -12.47 -7.94 -15.13
CA SER A 44 -11.97 -8.83 -16.19
C SER A 44 -12.59 -8.39 -17.52
N VAL A 45 -11.75 -8.07 -18.50
CA VAL A 45 -12.20 -7.62 -19.82
C VAL A 45 -11.54 -8.39 -20.97
N PRO A 46 -12.25 -8.62 -22.09
CA PRO A 46 -11.65 -9.26 -23.26
C PRO A 46 -10.76 -8.29 -24.04
N PHE A 47 -9.49 -8.63 -24.23
CA PHE A 47 -8.53 -7.85 -25.02
C PHE A 47 -7.89 -8.71 -26.12
N GLY A 48 -8.25 -8.44 -27.38
CA GLY A 48 -7.84 -9.27 -28.52
C GLY A 48 -8.36 -10.72 -28.40
N LYS A 49 -7.44 -11.70 -28.30
CA LYS A 49 -7.75 -13.12 -28.09
C LYS A 49 -7.67 -13.56 -26.61
N GLN A 50 -7.35 -12.64 -25.72
CA GLN A 50 -7.08 -12.91 -24.31
C GLN A 50 -8.12 -12.22 -23.42
N GLN A 51 -8.21 -12.66 -22.18
CA GLN A 51 -8.91 -11.96 -21.10
C GLN A 51 -7.82 -11.34 -20.22
N VAL A 52 -8.01 -10.11 -19.80
CA VAL A 52 -7.02 -9.31 -19.06
C VAL A 52 -7.69 -8.60 -17.89
N GLY A 53 -6.94 -8.40 -16.81
CA GLY A 53 -7.36 -7.56 -15.70
C GLY A 53 -7.35 -6.10 -16.17
N ALA A 54 -8.35 -5.34 -15.76
CA ALA A 54 -8.42 -3.93 -16.05
C ALA A 54 -8.97 -3.14 -14.85
N ILE A 55 -8.62 -1.87 -14.73
CA ILE A 55 -9.18 -1.00 -13.69
C ILE A 55 -10.25 -0.12 -14.32
N ALA A 56 -11.45 -0.06 -13.74
CA ALA A 56 -12.48 0.88 -14.16
C ALA A 56 -12.02 2.32 -13.91
N ILE A 57 -11.89 3.13 -14.95
CA ILE A 57 -11.41 4.52 -14.85
C ILE A 57 -12.58 5.50 -14.92
N ARG A 58 -13.55 5.27 -15.81
CA ARG A 58 -14.69 6.18 -15.99
C ARG A 58 -15.93 5.41 -16.41
N LEU A 59 -17.07 5.77 -15.84
CA LEU A 59 -18.38 5.29 -16.28
C LEU A 59 -18.95 6.26 -17.32
N LEU A 60 -19.42 5.73 -18.44
CA LEU A 60 -19.92 6.50 -19.58
C LEU A 60 -21.40 6.21 -19.81
N ALA A 61 -22.20 7.27 -19.93
CA ALA A 61 -23.60 7.18 -20.34
C ALA A 61 -23.74 6.96 -21.84
N THR A 62 -22.79 7.47 -22.64
CA THR A 62 -22.75 7.31 -24.10
C THR A 62 -21.39 6.81 -24.56
N PRO A 63 -21.30 5.92 -25.56
CA PRO A 63 -20.04 5.46 -26.10
C PRO A 63 -19.33 6.58 -26.88
N PRO A 64 -18.01 6.47 -27.12
CA PRO A 64 -17.28 7.35 -28.04
C PRO A 64 -17.94 7.39 -29.43
N ILE A 65 -18.07 8.59 -30.00
CA ILE A 65 -18.83 8.88 -31.24
C ILE A 65 -18.31 8.10 -32.45
N ASP A 66 -17.02 7.74 -32.44
CA ASP A 66 -16.32 7.17 -33.59
C ASP A 66 -16.50 5.65 -33.76
N LEU A 67 -17.25 4.98 -32.88
CA LEU A 67 -17.37 3.53 -32.85
C LEU A 67 -18.83 3.07 -32.81
N GLN A 68 -19.14 2.04 -33.59
CA GLN A 68 -20.47 1.40 -33.58
C GLN A 68 -20.68 0.57 -32.32
N ILE A 69 -21.92 0.52 -31.81
CA ILE A 69 -22.27 -0.13 -30.54
C ILE A 69 -21.88 -1.62 -30.54
N GLU A 70 -21.96 -2.30 -31.68
CA GLU A 70 -21.64 -3.73 -31.80
C GLU A 70 -20.14 -4.04 -31.65
N GLN A 71 -19.27 -3.02 -31.73
CA GLN A 71 -17.83 -3.19 -31.61
C GLN A 71 -17.37 -3.24 -30.15
N PHE A 72 -18.20 -2.77 -29.21
CA PHE A 72 -17.89 -2.84 -27.78
C PHE A 72 -18.13 -4.24 -27.25
N ARG A 73 -17.08 -4.83 -26.68
CA ARG A 73 -17.21 -6.10 -25.97
C ARG A 73 -17.75 -5.86 -24.56
N PRO A 74 -18.50 -6.81 -23.98
CA PRO A 74 -18.96 -6.68 -22.61
C PRO A 74 -17.83 -6.90 -21.61
N VAL A 75 -17.90 -6.22 -20.46
CA VAL A 75 -17.14 -6.57 -19.26
C VAL A 75 -17.51 -8.00 -18.84
N ALA A 76 -16.52 -8.84 -18.56
CA ALA A 76 -16.77 -10.23 -18.23
C ALA A 76 -17.22 -10.42 -16.77
N SER A 77 -16.53 -9.77 -15.83
CA SER A 77 -16.86 -9.81 -14.40
C SER A 77 -16.14 -8.71 -13.61
N VAL A 78 -16.65 -8.41 -12.42
CA VAL A 78 -15.93 -7.63 -11.40
C VAL A 78 -15.10 -8.59 -10.55
N VAL A 79 -13.79 -8.34 -10.49
CA VAL A 79 -12.82 -9.15 -9.74
C VAL A 79 -12.66 -8.62 -8.32
N SER A 80 -12.66 -7.30 -8.13
CA SER A 80 -12.61 -6.65 -6.83
C SER A 80 -13.35 -5.31 -6.89
N GLN A 81 -14.23 -5.07 -5.91
CA GLN A 81 -14.95 -3.81 -5.76
C GLN A 81 -14.20 -2.83 -4.85
N GLY A 82 -14.31 -1.53 -5.13
CA GLY A 82 -13.98 -0.45 -4.20
C GLY A 82 -12.52 -0.37 -3.75
N MET A 83 -11.57 -0.80 -4.58
CA MET A 83 -10.15 -0.87 -4.19
C MET A 83 -9.53 0.50 -3.90
N PHE A 84 -10.03 1.57 -4.51
CA PHE A 84 -9.51 2.93 -4.34
C PHE A 84 -10.63 3.90 -4.00
N SER A 85 -10.34 4.89 -3.14
CA SER A 85 -11.28 5.97 -2.84
C SER A 85 -11.50 6.86 -4.07
N ALA A 86 -12.64 7.54 -4.14
CA ALA A 86 -12.89 8.52 -5.20
C ALA A 86 -11.84 9.65 -5.21
N TYR A 87 -11.38 10.07 -4.02
CA TYR A 87 -10.33 11.08 -3.86
C TYR A 87 -8.98 10.63 -4.41
N TYR A 88 -8.67 9.34 -4.33
CA TYR A 88 -7.44 8.79 -4.89
C TYR A 88 -7.38 8.99 -6.42
N TRP A 89 -8.49 8.80 -7.13
CA TRP A 89 -8.53 9.03 -8.57
C TRP A 89 -8.47 10.51 -8.94
N GLN A 90 -9.14 11.38 -8.19
CA GLN A 90 -9.03 12.83 -8.37
C GLN A 90 -7.58 13.31 -8.21
N LEU A 91 -6.82 12.71 -7.28
CA LEU A 91 -5.39 12.99 -7.13
C LEU A 91 -4.60 12.62 -8.40
N LEU A 92 -4.81 11.42 -8.95
CA LEU A 92 -4.07 10.97 -10.13
C LEU A 92 -4.43 11.78 -11.38
N GLU A 93 -5.71 12.15 -11.53
CA GLU A 93 -6.15 13.06 -12.59
C GLU A 93 -5.51 14.44 -12.45
N LYS A 94 -5.48 15.01 -11.23
CA LYS A 94 -4.83 16.29 -10.97
C LYS A 94 -3.33 16.24 -11.30
N VAL A 95 -2.64 15.15 -10.93
CA VAL A 95 -1.23 14.92 -11.31
C VAL A 95 -1.07 14.85 -12.82
N ALA A 96 -1.92 14.09 -13.51
CA ALA A 96 -1.85 13.95 -14.97
C ALA A 96 -2.03 15.29 -15.68
N THR A 97 -3.05 16.06 -15.29
CA THR A 97 -3.36 17.37 -15.86
C THR A 97 -2.24 18.38 -15.57
N TYR A 98 -1.80 18.48 -14.31
CA TYR A 98 -0.81 19.47 -13.90
C TYR A 98 0.55 19.22 -14.55
N TYR A 99 1.04 17.97 -14.51
CA TYR A 99 2.32 17.60 -15.09
C TYR A 99 2.22 17.25 -16.58
N GLN A 100 1.09 17.53 -17.22
CA GLN A 100 0.82 17.28 -18.65
C GLN A 100 1.26 15.88 -19.08
N THR A 101 1.04 14.90 -18.22
CA THR A 101 1.46 13.52 -18.41
C THR A 101 0.24 12.66 -18.66
N PRO A 102 0.24 11.73 -19.64
CA PRO A 102 -0.87 10.82 -19.85
C PRO A 102 -1.27 10.14 -18.54
N LEU A 103 -2.57 10.16 -18.21
CA LEU A 103 -3.09 9.57 -16.97
C LEU A 103 -2.62 8.13 -16.76
N MET A 104 -2.50 7.36 -17.84
CA MET A 104 -1.96 5.99 -17.80
C MET A 104 -0.55 5.91 -17.21
N GLN A 105 0.34 6.83 -17.58
CA GLN A 105 1.69 6.88 -17.04
C GLN A 105 1.69 7.24 -15.54
N VAL A 106 0.77 8.11 -15.11
CA VAL A 106 0.56 8.43 -13.69
C VAL A 106 0.07 7.21 -12.91
N ILE A 107 -0.94 6.50 -13.43
CA ILE A 107 -1.50 5.31 -12.78
C ILE A 107 -0.43 4.22 -12.65
N ARG A 108 0.36 3.98 -13.69
CA ARG A 108 1.49 3.03 -13.65
C ARG A 108 2.55 3.40 -12.62
N THR A 109 2.74 4.69 -12.38
CA THR A 109 3.66 5.19 -11.34
C THR A 109 3.10 4.97 -9.94
N ALA A 110 1.79 5.05 -9.79
CA ALA A 110 1.08 4.94 -8.52
C ALA A 110 0.83 3.49 -8.07
N LEU A 111 0.62 2.56 -9.00
CA LEU A 111 0.35 1.15 -8.71
C LEU A 111 1.64 0.35 -8.45
N PRO A 112 1.61 -0.70 -7.61
CA PRO A 112 2.78 -1.53 -7.38
C PRO A 112 3.06 -2.38 -8.63
N PRO A 113 4.33 -2.72 -8.86
CA PRO A 113 4.71 -3.57 -9.99
C PRO A 113 3.99 -4.92 -9.89
N GLY A 114 3.53 -5.43 -11.05
CA GLY A 114 2.93 -6.76 -11.13
C GLY A 114 1.47 -6.88 -10.68
N LEU A 115 0.84 -5.83 -10.11
CA LEU A 115 -0.60 -5.85 -9.75
C LEU A 115 -1.49 -6.17 -10.95
N LEU A 116 -1.15 -5.57 -12.08
CA LEU A 116 -1.85 -5.78 -13.34
C LEU A 116 -1.03 -6.66 -14.30
N GLY A 117 0.07 -7.27 -13.81
CA GLY A 117 0.86 -8.25 -14.55
C GLY A 117 0.03 -9.45 -14.98
N ARG A 118 0.49 -10.18 -16.02
CA ARG A 118 -0.23 -11.24 -16.76
C ARG A 118 -1.24 -11.99 -15.90
N SER A 119 -2.49 -11.53 -15.93
CA SER A 119 -3.58 -12.20 -15.26
C SER A 119 -3.66 -13.65 -15.76
N GLN A 120 -3.71 -14.60 -14.84
CA GLN A 120 -3.69 -16.00 -15.24
C GLN A 120 -5.10 -16.44 -15.54
N ARG A 121 -5.35 -16.81 -16.79
CA ARG A 121 -6.59 -17.49 -17.15
C ARG A 121 -6.68 -18.80 -16.38
N ARG A 122 -7.70 -18.96 -15.56
CA ARG A 122 -8.01 -20.15 -14.78
C ARG A 122 -9.32 -20.78 -15.26
N VAL A 123 -9.51 -22.02 -14.86
CA VAL A 123 -10.71 -22.81 -15.13
C VAL A 123 -11.14 -23.42 -13.81
N ARG A 124 -12.40 -23.22 -13.43
CA ARG A 124 -13.01 -23.81 -12.22
C ARG A 124 -14.18 -24.70 -12.59
N LEU A 125 -14.37 -25.74 -11.79
CA LEU A 125 -15.47 -26.67 -11.90
C LEU A 125 -16.78 -26.08 -11.36
N CYS A 126 -17.87 -26.20 -12.12
CA CYS A 126 -19.22 -25.84 -11.69
C CYS A 126 -19.96 -27.09 -11.18
N VAL A 127 -19.61 -27.54 -9.97
CA VAL A 127 -20.01 -28.87 -9.42
C VAL A 127 -21.51 -29.15 -9.52
N LYS A 128 -22.36 -28.14 -9.28
CA LYS A 128 -23.83 -28.28 -9.29
C LYS A 128 -24.42 -28.62 -10.67
N ALA A 129 -23.70 -28.36 -11.76
CA ALA A 129 -24.17 -28.56 -13.12
C ALA A 129 -23.76 -29.91 -13.73
N ILE A 130 -23.00 -30.73 -13.00
CA ILE A 130 -22.34 -31.92 -13.55
C ILE A 130 -23.14 -33.18 -13.18
N PRO A 131 -23.65 -33.95 -14.17
CA PRO A 131 -24.34 -35.20 -13.91
C PRO A 131 -23.37 -36.32 -13.44
N PRO A 132 -23.85 -37.34 -12.71
CA PRO A 132 -23.01 -38.40 -12.13
C PRO A 132 -22.15 -39.16 -13.16
N ASP A 133 -22.67 -39.36 -14.38
CA ASP A 133 -22.01 -40.10 -15.47
C ASP A 133 -21.34 -39.19 -16.52
N ALA A 134 -21.06 -37.94 -16.16
CA ALA A 134 -20.55 -36.90 -17.07
C ALA A 134 -19.32 -37.33 -17.89
N ILE A 135 -18.42 -38.12 -17.31
CA ILE A 135 -17.16 -38.55 -17.95
C ILE A 135 -17.40 -39.39 -19.20
N ASN A 136 -18.47 -40.20 -19.22
CA ASN A 136 -18.73 -41.16 -20.31
C ASN A 136 -19.12 -40.49 -21.63
N PHE A 137 -19.59 -39.24 -21.57
CA PHE A 137 -20.07 -38.46 -22.72
C PHE A 137 -19.06 -37.41 -23.19
N LEU A 138 -17.88 -37.37 -22.58
CA LEU A 138 -16.86 -36.39 -22.87
C LEU A 138 -15.82 -36.94 -23.86
N SER A 139 -15.36 -36.05 -24.74
CA SER A 139 -14.14 -36.34 -25.51
C SER A 139 -12.97 -36.63 -24.57
N PRO A 140 -11.95 -37.41 -24.99
CA PRO A 140 -10.78 -37.72 -24.15
C PRO A 140 -10.09 -36.46 -23.59
N ALA A 141 -10.09 -35.37 -24.36
CA ALA A 141 -9.54 -34.08 -23.93
C ALA A 141 -10.39 -33.41 -22.84
N ALA A 142 -11.72 -33.46 -22.95
CA ALA A 142 -12.63 -32.88 -21.97
C ALA A 142 -12.71 -33.72 -20.69
N ALA A 143 -12.68 -35.05 -20.82
CA ALA A 143 -12.60 -35.97 -19.68
C ALA A 143 -11.31 -35.72 -18.87
N CYS A 144 -10.15 -35.61 -19.53
CA CYS A 144 -8.88 -35.27 -18.86
C CYS A 144 -8.97 -33.97 -18.06
N VAL A 145 -9.50 -32.90 -18.68
CA VAL A 145 -9.63 -31.59 -18.01
C VAL A 145 -10.58 -31.69 -16.81
N LEU A 146 -11.71 -32.40 -16.96
CA LEU A 146 -12.68 -32.58 -15.88
C LEU A 146 -12.06 -33.35 -14.70
N THR A 147 -11.36 -34.45 -14.97
CA THR A 147 -10.68 -35.24 -13.94
C THR A 147 -9.62 -34.44 -13.20
N GLN A 148 -8.80 -33.66 -13.92
CA GLN A 148 -7.83 -32.78 -13.30
C GLN A 148 -8.52 -31.78 -12.36
N LEU A 149 -9.54 -31.09 -12.84
CA LEU A 149 -10.27 -30.13 -12.00
C LEU A 149 -10.93 -30.80 -10.79
N GLN A 150 -11.48 -32.01 -10.90
CA GLN A 150 -12.05 -32.76 -9.76
C GLN A 150 -11.01 -33.19 -8.73
N GLN A 151 -9.76 -33.43 -9.15
CA GLN A 151 -8.64 -33.76 -8.27
C GLN A 151 -8.04 -32.53 -7.56
N SER A 152 -8.35 -31.31 -8.04
CA SER A 152 -7.96 -30.08 -7.37
C SER A 152 -8.75 -29.91 -6.07
N SER A 153 -8.07 -29.54 -4.98
CA SER A 153 -8.71 -29.28 -3.68
C SER A 153 -9.82 -28.23 -3.77
N ASN A 154 -9.71 -27.30 -4.72
CA ASN A 154 -10.64 -26.18 -4.90
C ASN A 154 -11.41 -26.28 -6.22
N GLY A 155 -11.32 -27.40 -6.94
CA GLY A 155 -11.97 -27.55 -8.24
C GLY A 155 -11.34 -26.71 -9.36
N ASP A 156 -10.09 -26.27 -9.24
CA ASP A 156 -9.58 -25.10 -9.96
C ASP A 156 -8.11 -25.24 -10.41
N TYR A 157 -7.81 -24.90 -11.67
CA TYR A 157 -6.45 -24.86 -12.21
C TYR A 157 -6.20 -23.72 -13.21
N THR A 158 -4.92 -23.38 -13.42
CA THR A 158 -4.53 -22.45 -14.49
C THR A 158 -4.68 -23.12 -15.86
N TRP A 159 -5.03 -22.32 -16.88
CA TRP A 159 -5.14 -22.78 -18.26
C TRP A 159 -3.82 -23.38 -18.77
N GLN A 160 -2.68 -22.82 -18.33
CA GLN A 160 -1.35 -23.35 -18.66
C GLN A 160 -1.09 -24.71 -18.03
N TYR A 161 -1.49 -24.90 -16.76
CA TYR A 161 -1.40 -26.20 -16.10
C TYR A 161 -2.20 -27.26 -16.88
N LEU A 162 -3.46 -26.97 -17.20
CA LEU A 162 -4.32 -27.88 -17.96
C LEU A 162 -3.76 -28.17 -19.37
N ARG A 163 -3.19 -27.19 -20.07
CA ARG A 163 -2.53 -27.41 -21.37
C ARG A 163 -1.28 -28.27 -21.30
N ARG A 164 -0.55 -28.26 -20.17
CA ARG A 164 0.63 -29.11 -19.96
C ARG A 164 0.26 -30.54 -19.61
N HIS A 165 -0.84 -30.74 -18.88
CA HIS A 165 -1.23 -32.05 -18.36
C HIS A 165 -2.28 -32.77 -19.23
N CYS A 166 -3.04 -32.05 -20.05
CA CYS A 166 -4.05 -32.63 -20.94
C CYS A 166 -3.75 -32.33 -22.42
N ARG A 167 -3.70 -33.38 -23.24
CA ARG A 167 -3.55 -33.26 -24.69
C ARG A 167 -4.81 -32.61 -25.28
N ASN A 168 -4.64 -31.61 -26.13
CA ASN A 168 -5.75 -30.80 -26.68
C ASN A 168 -6.66 -30.15 -25.62
N ALA A 169 -6.11 -29.81 -24.44
CA ALA A 169 -6.87 -29.20 -23.33
C ALA A 169 -7.75 -28.00 -23.75
N GLY A 170 -7.33 -27.20 -24.74
CA GLY A 170 -8.12 -26.06 -25.21
C GLY A 170 -9.53 -26.45 -25.69
N ARG A 171 -9.64 -27.54 -26.47
CA ARG A 171 -10.95 -28.08 -26.90
C ARG A 171 -11.70 -28.70 -25.73
N GLY A 172 -10.99 -29.38 -24.83
CA GLY A 172 -11.58 -29.98 -23.63
C GLY A 172 -12.22 -28.94 -22.71
N ILE A 173 -11.50 -27.86 -22.42
CA ILE A 173 -11.98 -26.72 -21.62
C ILE A 173 -13.21 -26.09 -22.29
N GLN A 174 -13.15 -25.82 -23.60
CA GLN A 174 -14.27 -25.20 -24.32
C GLN A 174 -15.54 -26.07 -24.31
N ALA A 175 -15.38 -27.39 -24.43
CA ALA A 175 -16.49 -28.35 -24.35
C ALA A 175 -17.16 -28.39 -22.96
N LEU A 176 -16.38 -28.24 -21.88
CA LEU A 176 -16.90 -28.15 -20.51
C LEU A 176 -17.61 -26.82 -20.26
N ILE A 177 -17.06 -25.71 -20.77
CA ILE A 177 -17.68 -24.37 -20.66
C ILE A 177 -19.02 -24.32 -21.40
N GLN A 178 -19.09 -24.86 -22.62
CA GLN A 178 -20.35 -24.92 -23.38
C GLN A 178 -21.46 -25.70 -22.65
N ARG A 179 -21.08 -26.68 -21.82
CA ARG A 179 -22.01 -27.48 -21.00
C ARG A 179 -22.29 -26.85 -19.64
N GLN A 180 -21.72 -25.68 -19.34
CA GLN A 180 -21.76 -25.04 -18.03
C GLN A 180 -21.18 -25.90 -16.89
N TRP A 181 -20.30 -26.85 -17.21
CA TRP A 181 -19.64 -27.73 -16.22
C TRP A 181 -18.33 -27.14 -15.69
N ALA A 182 -17.79 -26.16 -16.40
CA ALA A 182 -16.65 -25.38 -15.95
C ALA A 182 -16.82 -23.93 -16.37
N GLU A 183 -16.31 -23.01 -15.55
CA GLU A 183 -16.19 -21.60 -15.89
C GLU A 183 -14.73 -21.26 -16.15
N SER A 184 -14.46 -20.47 -17.19
CA SER A 184 -13.15 -19.86 -17.37
C SER A 184 -13.21 -18.44 -16.85
N TYR A 185 -12.38 -18.16 -15.85
CA TYR A 185 -12.29 -16.84 -15.26
C TYR A 185 -10.82 -16.42 -15.21
N LEU A 186 -10.60 -15.13 -15.12
CA LEU A 186 -9.27 -14.57 -14.98
C LEU A 186 -9.01 -14.37 -13.50
N ALA A 187 -8.00 -15.03 -12.95
CA ALA A 187 -7.51 -14.67 -11.64
C ALA A 187 -6.43 -13.61 -11.80
N LEU A 188 -6.43 -12.62 -10.91
CA LEU A 188 -5.22 -11.82 -10.65
C LEU A 188 -4.04 -12.79 -10.46
N PRO A 189 -2.81 -12.40 -10.85
CA PRO A 189 -1.63 -13.17 -10.47
C PRO A 189 -1.79 -13.55 -9.01
N THR A 190 -1.67 -14.85 -8.68
CA THR A 190 -1.62 -15.22 -7.27
C THR A 190 -0.52 -14.37 -6.68
N PRO A 191 -0.83 -13.50 -5.71
CA PRO A 191 0.17 -12.64 -5.13
C PRO A 191 1.33 -13.52 -4.67
N PRO A 192 2.59 -13.04 -4.76
CA PRO A 192 3.74 -13.83 -4.37
C PRO A 192 3.45 -14.39 -2.98
N ARG A 193 3.24 -15.72 -2.89
CA ARG A 193 2.56 -16.34 -1.73
C ARG A 193 3.15 -15.78 -0.44
N PRO A 194 2.32 -15.29 0.49
CA PRO A 194 2.82 -14.78 1.76
C PRO A 194 3.73 -15.84 2.36
N LYS A 195 4.88 -15.42 2.88
CA LYS A 195 5.84 -16.37 3.46
C LYS A 195 5.18 -16.95 4.70
N ARG A 196 4.75 -18.20 4.65
CA ARG A 196 4.20 -18.85 5.83
C ARG A 196 5.32 -19.32 6.73
N LYS A 197 5.18 -19.10 8.04
CA LYS A 197 5.96 -19.82 9.04
C LYS A 197 5.00 -20.52 9.98
N GLN A 198 5.45 -21.62 10.55
CA GLN A 198 4.73 -22.31 11.60
C GLN A 198 4.83 -21.49 12.88
N ALA A 199 3.69 -21.23 13.51
CA ALA A 199 3.59 -20.70 14.87
C ALA A 199 3.12 -21.81 15.80
N VAL A 200 3.50 -21.69 17.07
CA VAL A 200 3.10 -22.57 18.16
C VAL A 200 2.23 -21.74 19.09
N ALA A 201 0.95 -22.10 19.20
CA ALA A 201 0.01 -21.48 20.14
C ALA A 201 -0.39 -22.49 21.22
N VAL A 202 -0.36 -22.08 22.48
CA VAL A 202 -0.80 -22.90 23.62
C VAL A 202 -2.32 -22.86 23.67
N VAL A 203 -2.94 -24.03 23.60
CA VAL A 203 -4.38 -24.17 23.81
C VAL A 203 -4.59 -24.26 25.32
N GLY A 204 -5.42 -23.38 25.88
CA GLY A 204 -5.61 -23.26 27.33
C GLY A 204 -5.80 -24.63 28.01
N ILE A 205 -5.05 -24.88 29.08
CA ILE A 205 -5.09 -26.15 29.82
C ILE A 205 -6.40 -26.20 30.61
N ALA A 206 -7.31 -27.12 30.28
CA ALA A 206 -8.39 -27.48 31.20
C ALA A 206 -7.74 -28.03 32.48
N ALA A 207 -7.98 -27.36 33.61
CA ALA A 207 -7.41 -27.70 34.91
C ALA A 207 -7.75 -29.15 35.29
N GLY A 208 -6.82 -30.09 35.05
CA GLY A 208 -7.02 -31.50 35.38
C GLY A 208 -6.02 -32.50 34.81
N GLU A 209 -5.36 -32.24 33.67
CA GLU A 209 -4.62 -33.29 32.95
C GLU A 209 -3.07 -33.21 32.99
N HIS A 210 -2.45 -32.70 34.06
CA HIS A 210 -0.98 -32.67 34.15
C HIS A 210 -0.28 -34.06 34.22
N LEU A 211 -1.04 -35.16 34.22
CA LEU A 211 -0.57 -36.51 34.52
C LEU A 211 0.12 -37.23 33.34
N SER A 212 -0.01 -36.78 32.09
CA SER A 212 0.56 -37.48 30.91
C SER A 212 1.81 -36.82 30.30
N LEU A 213 2.30 -35.72 30.88
CA LEU A 213 3.42 -34.95 30.36
C LEU A 213 4.72 -35.28 31.10
N THR A 214 5.81 -35.44 30.34
CA THR A 214 7.16 -35.57 30.93
C THR A 214 7.56 -34.27 31.63
N ALA A 215 8.52 -34.33 32.57
CA ALA A 215 9.02 -33.13 33.25
C ALA A 215 9.47 -32.05 32.25
N ARG A 216 10.13 -32.47 31.16
CA ARG A 216 10.56 -31.56 30.08
C ARG A 216 9.40 -30.95 29.29
N GLN A 217 8.35 -31.72 29.01
CA GLN A 217 7.16 -31.23 28.32
C GLN A 217 6.39 -30.20 29.15
N ARG A 218 6.27 -30.40 30.47
CA ARG A 218 5.64 -29.42 31.38
C ARG A 218 6.45 -28.12 31.47
N GLU A 219 7.77 -28.23 31.53
CA GLU A 219 8.67 -27.08 31.51
C GLU A 219 8.49 -26.24 30.24
N ILE A 220 8.44 -26.89 29.07
CA ILE A 220 8.24 -26.21 27.77
C ILE A 220 6.89 -25.48 27.74
N LEU A 221 5.79 -26.11 28.18
CA LEU A 221 4.49 -25.44 28.23
C LEU A 221 4.50 -24.23 29.17
N THR A 222 5.16 -24.34 30.31
CA THR A 222 5.29 -23.23 31.28
C THR A 222 6.09 -22.08 30.67
N LEU A 223 7.17 -22.38 29.94
CA LEU A 223 7.98 -21.38 29.24
C LEU A 223 7.18 -20.68 28.12
N LEU A 224 6.41 -21.44 27.34
CA LEU A 224 5.55 -20.87 26.29
C LEU A 224 4.47 -19.97 26.90
N GLN A 225 3.81 -20.41 27.98
CA GLN A 225 2.79 -19.60 28.68
C GLN A 225 3.35 -18.32 29.30
N ARG A 226 4.56 -18.36 29.88
CA ARG A 226 5.25 -17.15 30.38
C ARG A 226 5.54 -16.13 29.27
N HIS A 227 5.66 -16.59 28.04
CA HIS A 227 5.88 -15.75 26.86
C HIS A 227 4.56 -15.41 26.13
N GLY A 228 3.41 -15.50 26.81
CA GLY A 228 2.10 -15.15 26.25
C GLY A 228 1.39 -16.29 25.52
N GLY A 229 1.98 -17.49 25.46
CA GLY A 229 1.36 -18.68 24.88
C GLY A 229 1.35 -18.71 23.35
N ASP A 230 2.03 -17.78 22.68
CA ASP A 230 2.05 -17.71 21.22
C ASP A 230 3.46 -17.32 20.73
N MET A 231 4.06 -18.12 19.84
CA MET A 231 5.44 -17.93 19.41
C MET A 231 5.72 -18.60 18.07
N TRP A 232 6.64 -18.05 17.26
CA TRP A 232 7.09 -18.73 16.04
C TRP A 232 7.80 -20.05 16.35
N LEU A 233 7.60 -21.10 15.55
CA LEU A 233 8.16 -22.43 15.81
C LEU A 233 9.68 -22.40 16.01
N GLN A 234 10.42 -21.64 15.19
CA GLN A 234 11.88 -21.53 15.32
C GLN A 234 12.29 -20.82 16.62
N GLU A 235 11.58 -19.77 17.01
CA GLU A 235 11.80 -19.08 18.29
C GLU A 235 11.44 -19.97 19.47
N ALA A 236 10.34 -20.73 19.38
CA ALA A 236 9.94 -21.71 20.40
C ALA A 236 10.99 -22.80 20.59
N LEU A 237 11.57 -23.31 19.50
CA LEU A 237 12.68 -24.27 19.55
C LEU A 237 13.90 -23.71 20.27
N GLN A 238 14.27 -22.46 19.96
CA GLN A 238 15.45 -21.81 20.53
C GLN A 238 15.23 -21.38 21.99
N TYR A 239 14.12 -20.70 22.27
CA TYR A 239 13.74 -20.20 23.60
C TYR A 239 13.53 -21.35 24.58
N CYS A 240 12.76 -22.36 24.18
CA CYS A 240 12.51 -23.53 25.02
C CYS A 240 13.67 -24.54 25.01
N ARG A 241 14.71 -24.32 24.18
CA ARG A 241 15.84 -25.24 23.95
C ARG A 241 15.36 -26.68 23.71
N THR A 242 14.47 -26.83 22.75
CA THR A 242 13.78 -28.10 22.48
C THR A 242 13.84 -28.47 20.99
N THR A 243 13.29 -29.64 20.66
CA THR A 243 13.25 -30.17 19.29
C THR A 243 11.83 -30.14 18.72
N SER A 244 11.73 -30.16 17.38
CA SER A 244 10.44 -30.18 16.68
C SER A 244 9.62 -31.43 17.03
N ALA A 245 10.27 -32.56 17.30
CA ALA A 245 9.61 -33.78 17.76
C ALA A 245 8.92 -33.61 19.13
N THR A 246 9.53 -32.87 20.05
CA THR A 246 8.95 -32.63 21.38
C THR A 246 7.73 -31.71 21.30
N LEU A 247 7.77 -30.69 20.42
CA LEU A 247 6.62 -29.82 20.17
C LEU A 247 5.49 -30.56 19.43
N ARG A 248 5.80 -31.39 18.42
CA ARG A 248 4.78 -32.25 17.78
C ARG A 248 4.11 -33.21 18.76
N SER A 249 4.88 -33.79 19.69
CA SER A 249 4.29 -34.63 20.74
C SER A 249 3.37 -33.84 21.69
N LEU A 250 3.65 -32.55 21.93
CA LEU A 250 2.75 -31.67 22.68
C LEU A 250 1.49 -31.29 21.88
N GLU A 251 1.62 -31.16 20.56
CA GLU A 251 0.51 -30.94 19.63
C GLU A 251 -0.41 -32.15 19.53
N GLU A 252 0.14 -33.35 19.35
CA GLU A 252 -0.60 -34.62 19.34
C GLU A 252 -1.38 -34.84 20.64
N LYS A 253 -0.82 -34.37 21.76
CA LYS A 253 -1.46 -34.42 23.08
C LYS A 253 -2.45 -33.27 23.31
N GLY A 254 -2.63 -32.36 22.35
CA GLY A 254 -3.62 -31.28 22.38
C GLY A 254 -3.25 -30.06 23.25
N TYR A 255 -2.01 -29.94 23.71
CA TYR A 255 -1.60 -28.82 24.58
C TYR A 255 -1.13 -27.59 23.80
N ILE A 256 -0.71 -27.78 22.55
CA ILE A 256 -0.36 -26.70 21.63
C ILE A 256 -0.95 -26.99 20.25
N VAL A 257 -1.06 -25.97 19.42
CA VAL A 257 -1.40 -26.08 17.99
C VAL A 257 -0.23 -25.51 17.20
N ILE A 258 0.25 -26.27 16.20
CA ILE A 258 1.26 -25.80 15.25
C ILE A 258 0.54 -25.45 13.95
N GLU A 259 0.23 -24.17 13.77
CA GLU A 259 -0.46 -23.70 12.57
C GLU A 259 0.45 -22.90 11.66
N GLU A 260 0.20 -22.99 10.36
CA GLU A 260 0.83 -22.08 9.40
C GLU A 260 0.20 -20.70 9.50
N ARG A 261 0.97 -19.71 9.95
CA ARG A 261 0.54 -18.31 9.88
C ARG A 261 1.32 -17.56 8.81
N GLU A 262 0.62 -16.62 8.19
CA GLU A 262 1.22 -15.73 7.20
C GLU A 262 2.19 -14.77 7.91
N ILE A 263 3.44 -14.73 7.44
CA ILE A 263 4.41 -13.72 7.81
C ILE A 263 4.61 -12.81 6.60
N LEU A 264 4.36 -11.52 6.83
CA LEU A 264 4.82 -10.47 5.95
C LEU A 264 6.34 -10.56 5.85
N ARG A 265 6.90 -10.36 4.64
CA ARG A 265 8.35 -10.29 4.43
C ARG A 265 8.90 -9.00 5.06
N HIS A 266 8.82 -8.88 6.38
CA HIS A 266 9.53 -7.87 7.11
C HIS A 266 10.96 -8.39 7.34
N PRO A 267 11.99 -7.55 7.11
CA PRO A 267 13.24 -7.71 7.84
C PRO A 267 12.86 -7.87 9.31
N ALA A 268 13.31 -8.94 9.96
CA ALA A 268 12.92 -9.24 11.34
C ALA A 268 13.05 -7.96 12.17
N ALA A 269 11.91 -7.43 12.64
CA ALA A 269 11.94 -6.32 13.57
C ALA A 269 12.78 -6.81 14.76
N PRO A 270 13.86 -6.11 15.14
CA PRO A 270 14.54 -6.44 16.37
C PRO A 270 13.49 -6.44 17.50
N THR A 271 13.70 -7.21 18.57
CA THR A 271 12.98 -7.01 19.84
C THR A 271 13.34 -5.62 20.37
N LEU A 272 12.74 -4.60 19.81
CA LEU A 272 12.90 -3.20 20.16
C LEU A 272 12.03 -2.95 21.38
N SER A 273 12.59 -2.38 22.44
CA SER A 273 11.83 -1.94 23.61
C SER A 273 10.79 -0.90 23.19
N SER A 274 9.54 -1.05 23.64
CA SER A 274 8.47 -0.08 23.38
C SER A 274 8.86 1.32 23.88
N ASP A 275 8.74 2.34 23.03
CA ASP A 275 8.99 3.74 23.41
C ASP A 275 7.73 4.33 24.07
N THR A 276 7.89 5.27 25.01
CA THR A 276 6.79 6.06 25.62
C THR A 276 6.87 7.54 25.24
N PRO A 277 5.75 8.28 25.16
CA PRO A 277 5.77 9.69 24.74
C PRO A 277 6.73 10.50 25.60
N LYS A 278 7.64 11.25 24.96
CA LYS A 278 8.64 12.03 25.70
C LYS A 278 8.06 13.37 26.15
N ALA A 279 8.61 13.92 27.23
CA ALA A 279 8.28 15.27 27.66
C ALA A 279 8.69 16.27 26.57
N LEU A 280 7.74 17.10 26.14
CA LEU A 280 7.94 18.11 25.11
C LEU A 280 8.48 19.42 25.73
N THR A 281 9.25 20.17 24.95
CA THR A 281 9.56 21.57 25.26
C THR A 281 8.32 22.44 25.09
N SER A 282 8.33 23.68 25.62
CA SER A 282 7.22 24.64 25.43
C SER A 282 6.87 24.84 23.95
N HIS A 283 7.88 25.09 23.10
CA HIS A 283 7.68 25.26 21.66
C HIS A 283 7.14 24.00 20.97
N GLN A 284 7.59 22.81 21.38
CA GLN A 284 7.06 21.55 20.84
C GLN A 284 5.60 21.35 21.26
N GLN A 285 5.25 21.66 22.51
CA GLN A 285 3.89 21.53 23.03
C GLN A 285 2.94 22.51 22.33
N GLU A 286 3.36 23.76 22.13
CA GLU A 286 2.61 24.77 21.36
C GLU A 286 2.38 24.28 19.92
N ALA A 287 3.43 23.84 19.23
CA ALA A 287 3.32 23.31 17.87
C ALA A 287 2.36 22.11 17.79
N LEU A 288 2.49 21.16 18.71
CA LEU A 288 1.63 19.98 18.77
C LEU A 288 0.17 20.35 19.06
N SER A 289 -0.07 21.34 19.93
CA SER A 289 -1.42 21.82 20.23
C SER A 289 -2.11 22.39 18.99
N VAL A 290 -1.41 23.17 18.17
CA VAL A 290 -1.93 23.69 16.89
C VAL A 290 -2.22 22.56 15.93
N ILE A 291 -1.33 21.57 15.81
CA ILE A 291 -1.54 20.41 14.93
C ILE A 291 -2.79 19.62 15.37
N HIS A 292 -3.04 19.48 16.67
CA HIS A 292 -4.19 18.76 17.18
C HIS A 292 -5.52 19.48 16.99
N THR A 293 -5.54 20.82 16.94
CA THR A 293 -6.77 21.59 16.68
C THR A 293 -7.23 21.50 15.21
N LEU A 294 -6.35 21.06 14.30
CA LEU A 294 -6.69 20.84 12.89
C LEU A 294 -7.58 19.60 12.72
N ALA A 295 -8.87 19.84 12.54
CA ALA A 295 -9.86 18.83 12.21
C ALA A 295 -9.90 18.49 10.71
N GLY A 296 -9.46 19.40 9.84
CA GLY A 296 -9.49 19.29 8.37
C GLY A 296 -8.14 19.57 7.73
N TYR A 297 -8.18 20.02 6.47
CA TYR A 297 -6.98 20.44 5.74
C TYR A 297 -6.36 21.69 6.37
N GLY A 298 -5.05 21.64 6.61
CA GLY A 298 -4.23 22.75 7.08
C GLY A 298 -2.76 22.44 6.85
N VAL A 299 -1.96 23.46 6.52
CA VAL A 299 -0.53 23.28 6.24
C VAL A 299 0.29 23.87 7.39
N CYS A 300 1.14 23.06 8.01
CA CYS A 300 2.02 23.49 9.09
C CYS A 300 3.48 23.38 8.67
N LEU A 301 4.24 24.47 8.68
CA LEU A 301 5.69 24.41 8.59
C LEU A 301 6.28 24.31 9.98
N LEU A 302 6.75 23.11 10.33
CA LEU A 302 7.49 22.84 11.55
C LEU A 302 8.97 23.16 11.32
N HIS A 303 9.34 24.41 11.58
CA HIS A 303 10.69 24.92 11.36
C HIS A 303 11.54 24.75 12.61
N GLY A 304 12.42 23.74 12.60
CA GLY A 304 13.24 23.41 13.76
C GLY A 304 14.66 23.00 13.40
N VAL A 305 15.64 23.63 14.06
CA VAL A 305 17.07 23.32 13.90
C VAL A 305 17.35 21.84 14.19
N THR A 306 18.44 21.28 13.66
CA THR A 306 18.77 19.86 13.86
C THR A 306 18.88 19.51 15.35
N GLY A 307 18.12 18.52 15.80
CA GLY A 307 18.04 18.15 17.22
C GLY A 307 17.08 19.00 18.06
N SER A 308 16.24 19.83 17.45
CA SER A 308 15.07 20.48 18.08
C SER A 308 13.93 19.51 18.42
N GLY A 309 13.99 18.27 17.94
CA GLY A 309 13.02 17.23 18.27
C GLY A 309 11.78 17.16 17.38
N LYS A 310 11.85 17.65 16.14
CA LYS A 310 10.76 17.54 15.14
C LYS A 310 10.11 16.14 15.10
N THR A 311 10.92 15.09 15.12
CA THR A 311 10.45 13.70 15.09
C THR A 311 9.53 13.36 16.26
N GLU A 312 9.78 13.86 17.47
CA GLU A 312 8.92 13.56 18.62
C GLU A 312 7.55 14.24 18.46
N VAL A 313 7.51 15.45 17.89
CA VAL A 313 6.26 16.13 17.53
C VAL A 313 5.48 15.31 16.50
N TYR A 314 6.15 14.74 15.48
CA TYR A 314 5.50 13.86 14.50
C TYR A 314 4.87 12.62 15.16
N LEU A 315 5.63 11.93 16.02
CA LEU A 315 5.15 10.73 16.71
C LEU A 315 3.91 11.02 17.56
N GLN A 316 3.92 12.13 18.33
CA GLN A 316 2.78 12.51 19.15
C GLN A 316 1.60 13.05 18.34
N ALA A 317 1.85 13.68 17.18
CA ALA A 317 0.79 14.10 16.26
C ALA A 317 0.06 12.91 15.60
N ILE A 318 0.79 11.83 15.30
CA ILE A 318 0.26 10.63 14.66
C ILE A 318 -0.57 9.77 15.62
N ALA A 319 -0.14 9.64 16.88
CA ALA A 319 -0.75 8.74 17.86
C ALA A 319 -2.30 8.86 17.96
N PRO A 320 -2.90 10.05 18.19
CA PRO A 320 -4.35 10.17 18.28
C PRO A 320 -5.07 9.95 16.94
N LYS A 321 -4.39 10.15 15.80
CA LYS A 321 -4.98 9.86 14.48
C LYS A 321 -5.11 8.35 14.27
N LEU A 322 -4.09 7.57 14.67
CA LEU A 322 -4.15 6.10 14.65
C LEU A 322 -5.23 5.56 15.59
N GLU A 323 -5.36 6.13 16.80
CA GLU A 323 -6.41 5.75 17.76
C GLU A 323 -7.81 6.08 17.24
N ALA A 324 -7.96 7.16 16.47
CA ALA A 324 -9.20 7.51 15.77
C ALA A 324 -9.46 6.66 14.51
N GLY A 325 -8.70 5.59 14.28
CA GLY A 325 -8.88 4.70 13.15
C GLY A 325 -8.33 5.22 11.81
N LYS A 326 -7.50 6.28 11.84
CA LYS A 326 -6.94 6.91 10.63
C LYS A 326 -5.48 6.52 10.43
N SER A 327 -5.04 6.45 9.18
CA SER A 327 -3.65 6.15 8.83
C SER A 327 -2.80 7.42 8.75
N ALA A 328 -1.48 7.27 8.86
CA ALA A 328 -0.51 8.36 8.70
C ALA A 328 0.46 8.06 7.55
N LEU A 329 0.77 9.07 6.75
CA LEU A 329 1.80 9.01 5.72
C LEU A 329 2.99 9.89 6.10
N VAL A 330 4.17 9.29 6.21
CA VAL A 330 5.43 9.97 6.52
C VAL A 330 6.37 9.81 5.34
N LEU A 331 6.63 10.91 4.65
CA LEU A 331 7.57 11.00 3.55
C LEU A 331 8.90 11.52 4.05
N VAL A 332 9.97 10.81 3.73
CA VAL A 332 11.35 11.15 4.09
C VAL A 332 12.21 11.17 2.82
N PRO A 333 13.33 11.91 2.79
CA PRO A 333 14.28 11.85 1.68
C PRO A 333 14.80 10.42 1.48
N GLU A 334 15.27 10.09 0.27
CA GLU A 334 15.77 8.73 -0.02
C GLU A 334 16.91 8.30 0.93
N ILE A 335 17.80 9.24 1.30
CA ILE A 335 18.86 9.03 2.29
C ILE A 335 18.37 9.10 3.75
N GLY A 336 17.20 9.70 3.97
CA GLY A 336 16.61 9.92 5.29
C GLY A 336 15.90 8.68 5.84
N LEU A 337 15.58 7.71 4.98
CA LEU A 337 15.01 6.41 5.36
C LEU A 337 16.06 5.51 6.03
N THR A 338 16.57 5.97 7.17
CA THR A 338 17.56 5.25 7.98
C THR A 338 16.87 4.24 8.89
N PRO A 339 17.54 3.11 9.22
CA PRO A 339 17.05 2.18 10.23
C PRO A 339 16.70 2.88 11.55
N GLN A 340 17.47 3.90 11.94
CA GLN A 340 17.22 4.66 13.16
C GLN A 340 15.86 5.36 13.16
N LEU A 341 15.44 5.92 12.02
CA LEU A 341 14.12 6.55 11.91
C LEU A 341 13.02 5.48 11.97
N THR A 342 13.14 4.42 11.16
CA THR A 342 12.14 3.35 11.12
C THR A 342 11.99 2.64 12.46
N ASP A 343 13.10 2.38 13.16
CA ASP A 343 13.12 1.74 14.48
C ASP A 343 12.39 2.60 15.50
N ARG A 344 12.54 3.92 15.48
CA ARG A 344 11.79 4.82 16.39
C ARG A 344 10.29 4.75 16.18
N PHE A 345 9.84 4.73 14.93
CA PHE A 345 8.42 4.59 14.63
C PHE A 345 7.92 3.21 15.03
N GLN A 346 8.67 2.14 14.76
CA GLN A 346 8.33 0.77 15.18
C GLN A 346 8.29 0.63 16.71
N GLN A 347 9.23 1.25 17.43
CA GLN A 347 9.20 1.30 18.90
C GLN A 347 7.95 2.00 19.44
N ARG A 348 7.45 3.03 18.73
CA ARG A 348 6.27 3.80 19.14
C ARG A 348 4.95 3.13 18.77
N PHE A 349 4.83 2.59 17.56
CA PHE A 349 3.55 2.12 17.00
C PHE A 349 3.48 0.60 16.75
N GLY A 350 4.58 -0.11 16.97
CA GLY A 350 4.68 -1.56 16.85
C GLY A 350 4.60 -2.06 15.42
N ASP A 351 3.78 -3.08 15.23
CA ASP A 351 3.47 -3.78 13.98
C ASP A 351 2.61 -2.97 13.00
N ARG A 352 2.13 -1.80 13.40
CA ARG A 352 1.37 -0.88 12.54
C ARG A 352 2.25 -0.03 11.61
N VAL A 353 3.56 -0.20 11.63
CA VAL A 353 4.50 0.58 10.81
C VAL A 353 4.99 -0.21 9.62
N TYR A 354 4.80 0.35 8.43
CA TYR A 354 5.24 -0.23 7.17
C TYR A 354 6.17 0.73 6.45
N VAL A 355 7.19 0.15 5.83
CA VAL A 355 8.16 0.89 5.03
C VAL A 355 7.82 0.69 3.54
N TYR A 356 7.81 1.77 2.75
CA TYR A 356 7.47 1.72 1.33
C TYR A 356 8.40 2.60 0.49
N HIS A 357 9.29 1.99 -0.29
CA HIS A 357 10.22 2.68 -1.19
C HIS A 357 10.62 1.80 -2.38
N SER A 358 11.35 2.39 -3.33
CA SER A 358 11.84 1.73 -4.56
C SER A 358 12.87 0.63 -4.32
N GLY A 359 13.56 0.63 -3.17
CA GLY A 359 14.59 -0.36 -2.82
C GLY A 359 14.04 -1.70 -2.31
N LEU A 360 12.73 -1.80 -2.05
CA LEU A 360 12.06 -3.05 -1.70
C LEU A 360 11.92 -3.95 -2.93
N SER A 361 11.97 -5.27 -2.74
CA SER A 361 11.66 -6.22 -3.81
C SER A 361 10.21 -6.08 -4.29
N GLU A 362 9.90 -6.52 -5.51
CA GLU A 362 8.53 -6.47 -6.04
C GLU A 362 7.52 -7.18 -5.11
N GLY A 363 7.94 -8.28 -4.49
CA GLY A 363 7.11 -9.02 -3.54
C GLY A 363 6.84 -8.25 -2.25
N GLU A 364 7.85 -7.59 -1.68
CA GLU A 364 7.70 -6.77 -0.46
C GLU A 364 6.85 -5.53 -0.73
N ARG A 365 7.06 -4.85 -1.86
CA ARG A 365 6.24 -3.70 -2.27
C ARG A 365 4.79 -4.11 -2.47
N TYR A 366 4.55 -5.26 -3.09
CA TYR A 366 3.21 -5.79 -3.27
C TYR A 366 2.54 -6.14 -1.93
N ASP A 367 3.26 -6.82 -1.04
CA ASP A 367 2.75 -7.22 0.28
C ASP A 367 2.36 -5.99 1.11
N ALA A 368 3.24 -4.99 1.22
CA ALA A 368 2.98 -3.75 1.93
C ALA A 368 1.80 -2.98 1.31
N TRP A 369 1.77 -2.89 -0.02
CA TRP A 369 0.67 -2.23 -0.73
C TRP A 369 -0.68 -2.91 -0.50
N ARG A 370 -0.72 -4.26 -0.48
CA ARG A 370 -1.94 -5.01 -0.18
C ARG A 370 -2.45 -4.75 1.24
N GLN A 371 -1.55 -4.61 2.22
CA GLN A 371 -1.95 -4.29 3.59
C GLN A 371 -2.61 -2.92 3.67
N MET A 372 -2.11 -1.92 2.92
CA MET A 372 -2.70 -0.57 2.90
C MET A 372 -4.17 -0.58 2.46
N LEU A 373 -4.54 -1.49 1.55
CA LEU A 373 -5.92 -1.62 1.06
C LEU A 373 -6.90 -2.19 2.08
N LEU A 374 -6.43 -2.87 3.13
CA LEU A 374 -7.32 -3.41 4.16
C LEU A 374 -7.96 -2.29 5.01
N GLY A 375 -7.44 -1.05 4.91
CA GLY A 375 -7.96 0.10 5.64
C GLY A 375 -7.71 0.05 7.15
N GLN A 376 -6.87 -0.88 7.61
CA GLN A 376 -6.46 -0.91 9.01
C GLN A 376 -5.56 0.30 9.33
N PRO A 377 -5.71 0.94 10.50
CA PRO A 377 -4.92 2.12 10.84
C PRO A 377 -3.43 1.79 10.90
N MET A 378 -2.64 2.47 10.09
CA MET A 378 -1.21 2.21 9.96
C MET A 378 -0.39 3.46 9.70
N VAL A 379 0.92 3.35 9.92
CA VAL A 379 1.90 4.38 9.54
C VAL A 379 2.72 3.88 8.37
N ILE A 380 2.66 4.60 7.25
CA ILE A 380 3.53 4.36 6.10
C ILE A 380 4.70 5.32 6.18
N ILE A 381 5.91 4.79 6.27
CA ILE A 381 7.15 5.54 6.12
C ILE A 381 7.71 5.23 4.75
N GLY A 382 7.90 6.25 3.93
CA GLY A 382 8.39 6.02 2.58
C GLY A 382 9.11 7.21 2.00
N THR A 383 9.68 6.98 0.82
CA THR A 383 10.31 8.04 0.04
C THR A 383 9.29 8.69 -0.88
N ARG A 384 9.76 9.47 -1.86
CA ARG A 384 8.94 10.18 -2.85
C ARG A 384 7.75 9.39 -3.40
N SER A 385 7.92 8.11 -3.76
CA SER A 385 6.85 7.30 -4.38
C SER A 385 5.72 6.89 -3.43
N ALA A 386 5.96 6.92 -2.11
CA ALA A 386 4.93 6.60 -1.13
C ALA A 386 3.81 7.65 -1.08
N VAL A 387 3.98 8.81 -1.71
CA VAL A 387 2.90 9.80 -1.87
C VAL A 387 1.67 9.22 -2.60
N PHE A 388 1.85 8.14 -3.37
CA PHE A 388 0.78 7.40 -4.04
C PHE A 388 0.31 6.15 -3.28
N ALA A 389 0.78 5.88 -2.07
CA ALA A 389 0.31 4.72 -1.30
C ALA A 389 -1.21 4.79 -1.07
N PRO A 390 -2.03 3.80 -1.45
CA PRO A 390 -3.49 3.87 -1.32
C PRO A 390 -3.88 3.61 0.15
N LEU A 391 -3.98 4.68 0.92
CA LEU A 391 -4.31 4.62 2.35
C LEU A 391 -5.73 5.11 2.56
N PRO A 392 -6.70 4.21 2.78
CA PRO A 392 -8.03 4.59 3.23
C PRO A 392 -7.93 5.35 4.56
N HIS A 393 -8.80 6.34 4.74
CA HIS A 393 -8.90 7.13 5.97
C HIS A 393 -7.57 7.78 6.38
N LEU A 394 -6.92 8.48 5.44
CA LEU A 394 -5.69 9.21 5.73
C LEU A 394 -5.98 10.36 6.71
N GLY A 395 -5.30 10.35 7.86
CA GLY A 395 -5.53 11.30 8.95
C GLY A 395 -4.49 12.39 9.09
N ILE A 396 -3.31 12.20 8.50
CA ILE A 396 -2.18 13.14 8.54
C ILE A 396 -1.13 12.78 7.50
N VAL A 397 -0.53 13.80 6.89
CA VAL A 397 0.64 13.67 6.00
C VAL A 397 1.79 14.47 6.59
N ILE A 398 2.98 13.88 6.63
CA ILE A 398 4.20 14.51 7.12
C ILE A 398 5.27 14.38 6.03
N LEU A 399 5.89 15.49 5.64
CA LEU A 399 7.14 15.50 4.88
C LEU A 399 8.26 15.96 5.81
N ASP A 400 9.20 15.07 6.10
CA ASP A 400 10.42 15.45 6.81
C ASP A 400 11.49 15.95 5.82
N GLU A 401 12.29 16.91 6.26
CA GLU A 401 13.27 17.62 5.44
C GLU A 401 12.69 18.08 4.08
N GLU A 402 11.57 18.80 4.13
CA GLU A 402 10.74 19.16 2.96
C GLU A 402 11.48 19.90 1.82
N HIS A 403 12.61 20.55 2.15
CA HIS A 403 13.46 21.26 1.18
C HIS A 403 14.28 20.34 0.28
N ASP A 404 14.37 19.04 0.62
CA ASP A 404 15.24 18.09 -0.06
C ASP A 404 14.80 17.87 -1.51
N SER A 405 15.76 18.00 -2.43
CA SER A 405 15.50 17.90 -3.88
C SER A 405 15.11 16.49 -4.33
N SER A 406 15.40 15.44 -3.54
CA SER A 406 15.00 14.06 -3.85
C SER A 406 13.49 13.86 -3.90
N PHE A 407 12.69 14.79 -3.34
CA PHE A 407 11.24 14.80 -3.50
C PHE A 407 10.78 15.17 -4.91
N LYS A 408 11.64 15.74 -5.75
CA LYS A 408 11.38 15.95 -7.18
C LYS A 408 11.80 14.70 -7.96
N GLN A 409 10.90 14.18 -8.79
CA GLN A 409 11.23 13.18 -9.80
C GLN A 409 11.65 13.89 -11.08
N ASP A 410 12.83 13.56 -11.61
CA ASP A 410 13.27 14.07 -12.90
C ASP A 410 12.86 13.15 -14.04
N GLN A 411 13.01 11.83 -13.89
CA GLN A 411 12.59 10.83 -14.86
C GLN A 411 12.32 9.46 -14.21
N PRO A 412 11.42 8.64 -14.78
CA PRO A 412 10.53 8.95 -15.92
C PRO A 412 9.34 9.85 -15.52
N SER A 413 8.56 10.31 -16.52
CA SER A 413 7.28 11.00 -16.32
C SER A 413 6.39 10.24 -15.33
N PRO A 414 5.62 10.94 -14.46
CA PRO A 414 5.18 12.34 -14.58
C PRO A 414 6.13 13.42 -14.04
N CYS A 415 7.36 13.10 -13.68
CA CYS A 415 8.32 14.11 -13.18
C CYS A 415 7.75 14.95 -12.02
N TYR A 416 6.95 14.31 -11.16
CA TYR A 416 6.19 14.98 -10.12
C TYR A 416 7.08 15.43 -8.96
N HIS A 417 6.63 16.44 -8.23
CA HIS A 417 7.20 16.81 -6.93
C HIS A 417 6.32 16.26 -5.81
N ALA A 418 6.85 15.36 -4.97
CA ALA A 418 6.07 14.70 -3.92
C ALA A 418 5.43 15.66 -2.93
N ARG A 419 6.12 16.74 -2.53
CA ARG A 419 5.55 17.84 -1.73
C ARG A 419 4.25 18.42 -2.31
N THR A 420 4.24 18.75 -3.60
CA THR A 420 3.05 19.28 -4.28
C THR A 420 1.92 18.24 -4.29
N VAL A 421 2.24 16.98 -4.61
CA VAL A 421 1.26 15.88 -4.61
C VAL A 421 0.72 15.61 -3.20
N ALA A 422 1.56 15.69 -2.17
CA ALA A 422 1.18 15.55 -0.77
C ALA A 422 0.23 16.66 -0.31
N GLN A 423 0.45 17.89 -0.78
CA GLN A 423 -0.46 19.01 -0.54
C GLN A 423 -1.85 18.76 -1.12
N TRP A 424 -1.94 18.40 -2.41
CA TRP A 424 -3.22 18.07 -3.03
C TRP A 424 -3.89 16.87 -2.36
N ARG A 425 -3.10 15.87 -1.96
CA ARG A 425 -3.60 14.70 -1.28
C ARG A 425 -4.18 15.04 0.10
N ALA A 426 -3.49 15.88 0.87
CA ALA A 426 -3.96 16.34 2.16
C ALA A 426 -5.24 17.20 2.03
N GLU A 427 -5.33 18.02 0.97
CA GLU A 427 -6.53 18.79 0.63
C GLU A 427 -7.73 17.86 0.33
N LEU A 428 -7.52 16.88 -0.56
CA LEU A 428 -8.55 15.91 -0.97
C LEU A 428 -9.05 15.02 0.19
N GLU A 429 -8.14 14.58 1.05
CA GLU A 429 -8.46 13.72 2.20
C GLU A 429 -8.86 14.55 3.44
N ALA A 430 -8.93 15.88 3.32
CA ALA A 430 -9.24 16.83 4.39
C ALA A 430 -8.44 16.56 5.68
N CYS A 431 -7.11 16.45 5.55
CA CYS A 431 -6.22 16.17 6.68
C CYS A 431 -5.03 17.14 6.76
N PRO A 432 -4.37 17.26 7.94
CA PRO A 432 -3.22 18.14 8.10
C PRO A 432 -2.00 17.67 7.28
N LEU A 433 -1.29 18.63 6.70
CA LEU A 433 0.03 18.46 6.10
C LEU A 433 1.08 19.15 6.97
N ILE A 434 2.04 18.38 7.47
CA ILE A 434 3.19 18.91 8.21
C ILE A 434 4.42 18.90 7.29
N LEU A 435 4.98 20.07 7.06
CA LEU A 435 6.25 20.29 6.37
C LEU A 435 7.33 20.50 7.41
N GLY A 436 8.16 19.50 7.62
CA GLY A 436 9.25 19.51 8.58
C GLY A 436 10.55 19.98 7.95
N SER A 437 11.23 20.95 8.56
CA SER A 437 12.54 21.35 8.05
C SER A 437 13.41 22.09 9.07
N ALA A 438 14.72 21.89 9.00
CA ALA A 438 15.68 22.81 9.63
C ALA A 438 16.02 24.01 8.75
N THR A 439 15.87 23.86 7.43
CA THR A 439 16.15 24.88 6.42
C THR A 439 15.01 24.89 5.40
N PRO A 440 13.87 25.52 5.74
CA PRO A 440 12.70 25.53 4.86
C PRO A 440 13.06 26.04 3.46
N SER A 441 12.46 25.43 2.46
CA SER A 441 12.52 25.94 1.09
C SER A 441 11.88 27.33 0.99
N LEU A 442 12.32 28.09 0.00
CA LEU A 442 11.73 29.39 -0.34
C LEU A 442 10.24 29.27 -0.67
N ASP A 443 9.83 28.23 -1.41
CA ASP A 443 8.43 28.01 -1.75
C ASP A 443 7.54 27.87 -0.50
N SER A 444 7.96 27.01 0.44
CA SER A 444 7.23 26.79 1.70
C SER A 444 7.28 28.03 2.60
N TRP A 445 8.40 28.76 2.60
CA TRP A 445 8.53 30.00 3.35
C TRP A 445 7.57 31.08 2.86
N VAL A 446 7.52 31.30 1.53
CA VAL A 446 6.65 32.27 0.88
C VAL A 446 5.19 31.86 0.99
N SER A 447 4.87 30.57 0.87
CA SER A 447 3.49 30.07 1.05
C SER A 447 2.91 30.41 2.43
N ILE A 448 3.78 30.56 3.44
CA ILE A 448 3.36 30.77 4.84
C ILE A 448 3.49 32.22 5.29
N HIS A 449 4.50 32.94 4.82
CA HIS A 449 4.79 34.32 5.22
C HIS A 449 4.47 35.36 4.14
N GLY A 450 4.17 34.92 2.92
CA GLY A 450 3.93 35.80 1.78
C GLY A 450 2.63 36.59 1.91
N ASP A 451 2.63 37.76 1.28
CA ASP A 451 1.45 38.61 1.16
C ASP A 451 0.34 37.86 0.37
N PRO A 452 -0.91 37.78 0.86
CA PRO A 452 -2.03 37.18 0.12
C PRO A 452 -2.18 37.69 -1.32
N GLN A 453 -1.73 38.92 -1.61
CA GLN A 453 -1.76 39.48 -2.96
C GLN A 453 -0.72 38.88 -3.92
N LEU A 454 0.47 38.49 -3.42
CA LEU A 454 1.49 37.74 -4.18
C LEU A 454 1.11 36.25 -4.31
N SER A 455 0.22 35.76 -3.45
CA SER A 455 -0.27 34.38 -3.49
C SER A 455 -1.22 34.10 -4.66
N LEU A 456 -1.77 35.12 -5.32
CA LEU A 456 -2.61 34.97 -6.52
C LEU A 456 -1.81 34.42 -7.71
N ASP A 457 -0.53 34.80 -7.85
CA ASP A 457 0.34 34.27 -8.89
C ASP A 457 0.78 32.83 -8.60
N THR A 458 0.92 32.42 -7.33
CA THR A 458 1.14 31.00 -6.98
C THR A 458 -0.14 30.17 -7.02
N ALA A 459 -1.32 30.76 -6.82
CA ALA A 459 -2.60 30.09 -7.03
C ALA A 459 -2.86 29.79 -8.51
N THR A 460 -2.32 30.58 -9.44
CA THR A 460 -2.33 30.21 -10.87
C THR A 460 -1.37 29.06 -11.19
N LEU A 461 -0.27 28.93 -10.44
CA LEU A 461 0.69 27.82 -10.54
C LEU A 461 0.30 26.57 -9.76
N ASN A 462 -0.62 26.63 -8.80
CA ASN A 462 -1.16 25.48 -8.09
C ASN A 462 -2.64 25.76 -7.79
N PRO A 463 -3.53 25.62 -8.79
CA PRO A 463 -4.93 25.94 -8.58
C PRO A 463 -5.51 25.05 -7.46
N PRO A 464 -6.23 25.67 -6.50
CA PRO A 464 -7.06 24.89 -5.58
C PRO A 464 -8.05 24.06 -6.41
N LEU A 465 -8.48 22.93 -5.85
CA LEU A 465 -9.46 22.09 -6.55
C LEU A 465 -10.71 22.91 -6.88
N ALA A 466 -11.28 22.71 -8.07
CA ALA A 466 -12.53 23.36 -8.46
C ALA A 466 -13.62 23.01 -7.43
N GLY A 467 -13.99 23.99 -6.60
CA GLY A 467 -14.97 23.83 -5.52
C GLY A 467 -14.43 23.86 -4.08
N SER A 468 -13.10 23.96 -3.85
CA SER A 468 -12.57 24.12 -2.49
C SER A 468 -12.62 25.59 -2.03
N ASN A 469 -13.69 25.96 -1.31
CA ASN A 469 -13.78 27.22 -0.54
C ASN A 469 -12.93 27.19 0.75
N ALA A 470 -11.97 26.27 0.87
CA ALA A 470 -11.14 26.16 2.05
C ALA A 470 -10.08 27.25 2.01
N ILE A 471 -10.29 28.31 2.80
CA ILE A 471 -9.21 29.22 3.20
C ILE A 471 -8.12 28.34 3.79
N SER A 472 -7.02 28.14 3.04
CA SER A 472 -5.88 27.36 3.50
C SER A 472 -5.29 28.04 4.72
N SER A 473 -5.63 27.54 5.92
CA SER A 473 -4.98 27.99 7.13
C SER A 473 -3.56 27.42 7.15
N ALA A 474 -2.59 28.29 6.87
CA ALA A 474 -1.18 28.00 6.92
C ALA A 474 -0.62 28.43 8.28
N TYR A 475 0.19 27.58 8.91
CA TYR A 475 0.73 27.80 10.25
C TYR A 475 2.25 27.70 10.25
N TYR A 476 2.90 28.73 10.78
CA TYR A 476 4.33 28.68 11.07
C TYR A 476 4.56 28.22 12.50
N LEU A 477 5.27 27.10 12.68
CA LEU A 477 5.52 26.47 13.98
C LEU A 477 7.04 26.39 14.24
N PRO A 478 7.65 27.39 14.89
CA PRO A 478 9.08 27.41 15.13
C PRO A 478 9.49 26.54 16.33
N LEU A 479 10.57 25.77 16.17
CA LEU A 479 11.28 25.04 17.23
C LEU A 479 12.73 25.54 17.31
N PRO A 480 12.98 26.74 17.89
CA PRO A 480 14.28 27.41 17.82
C PRO A 480 15.37 26.72 18.65
N GLU A 481 14.99 25.97 19.68
CA GLU A 481 15.92 25.37 20.65
C GLU A 481 16.16 23.88 20.40
N ARG A 482 17.41 23.44 20.58
CA ARG A 482 17.75 22.01 20.63
C ARG A 482 17.27 21.41 21.94
N ILE A 483 16.87 20.14 21.92
CA ILE A 483 16.48 19.42 23.13
C ILE A 483 17.64 19.49 24.14
N HIS A 484 17.33 19.84 25.40
CA HIS A 484 18.28 20.03 26.48
C HIS A 484 19.37 21.10 26.22
N GLN A 485 19.09 22.10 25.36
CA GLN A 485 20.00 23.21 25.05
C GLN A 485 21.41 22.76 24.63
N ARG A 486 21.52 21.59 23.98
CA ARG A 486 22.81 21.07 23.53
C ARG A 486 23.45 22.06 22.54
N PRO A 487 24.74 22.41 22.70
CA PRO A 487 25.40 23.33 21.78
C PRO A 487 25.45 22.73 20.37
N GLN A 488 25.50 23.58 19.34
CA GLN A 488 25.77 23.12 17.98
C GLN A 488 27.14 22.41 17.93
N PRO A 489 27.31 21.37 17.08
CA PRO A 489 28.64 20.82 16.86
C PRO A 489 29.57 21.95 16.38
N PRO A 490 30.84 21.97 16.80
CA PRO A 490 31.78 22.96 16.32
C PRO A 490 31.93 22.81 14.80
N ILE A 491 31.71 23.91 14.06
CA ILE A 491 31.85 23.95 12.61
C ILE A 491 33.15 24.67 12.27
N SER A 492 34.02 24.01 11.51
CA SER A 492 35.18 24.64 10.87
C SER A 492 34.99 24.63 9.35
N VAL A 493 35.27 25.76 8.71
CA VAL A 493 35.28 25.85 7.25
C VAL A 493 36.73 25.75 6.80
N VAL A 494 37.05 24.71 6.03
CA VAL A 494 38.40 24.49 5.48
C VAL A 494 38.38 24.73 3.98
N ASP A 495 39.33 25.53 3.49
CA ASP A 495 39.55 25.70 2.05
C ASP A 495 40.39 24.55 1.50
N MET A 496 39.75 23.61 0.81
CA MET A 496 40.43 22.45 0.21
C MET A 496 41.49 22.83 -0.84
N ARG A 497 41.48 24.06 -1.37
CA ARG A 497 42.55 24.54 -2.27
C ARG A 497 43.86 24.75 -1.50
N GLN A 498 43.78 25.22 -0.26
CA GLN A 498 44.96 25.39 0.59
C GLN A 498 45.52 24.04 1.05
N GLU A 499 44.66 23.08 1.38
CA GLU A 499 45.05 21.69 1.66
C GLU A 499 45.83 21.08 0.48
N LEU A 500 45.31 21.27 -0.74
CA LEU A 500 45.96 20.80 -1.97
C LEU A 500 47.32 21.47 -2.21
N GLN A 501 47.40 22.79 -2.03
CA GLN A 501 48.66 23.54 -2.10
C GLN A 501 49.68 23.07 -1.05
N ALA A 502 49.21 22.71 0.15
CA ALA A 502 50.01 22.17 1.23
C ALA A 502 50.32 20.66 1.09
N GLY A 503 50.03 20.07 -0.07
CA GLY A 503 50.35 18.68 -0.42
C GLY A 503 49.34 17.64 0.06
N ASN A 504 48.23 18.02 0.69
CA ASN A 504 47.15 17.11 1.02
C ASN A 504 46.26 16.88 -0.22
N ARG A 505 46.32 15.66 -0.77
CA ARG A 505 45.53 15.23 -1.93
C ARG A 505 44.30 14.40 -1.55
N SER A 506 44.02 14.24 -0.25
CA SER A 506 42.84 13.55 0.24
C SER A 506 41.57 14.37 -0.05
N ILE A 507 40.43 13.67 -0.12
CA ILE A 507 39.10 14.31 -0.12
C ILE A 507 38.74 14.89 1.26
N PHE A 508 39.51 14.54 2.30
CA PHE A 508 39.37 15.03 3.67
C PHE A 508 40.48 16.04 4.00
N SER A 509 40.11 17.12 4.70
CA SER A 509 41.07 18.04 5.30
C SER A 509 41.82 17.36 6.44
N ARG A 510 42.98 17.87 6.85
CA ARG A 510 43.74 17.30 7.99
C ARG A 510 43.05 17.48 9.34
N THR A 511 42.05 18.36 9.41
CA THR A 511 41.31 18.68 10.64
C THR A 511 40.19 17.67 10.91
N LEU A 512 39.86 16.83 9.92
CA LEU A 512 38.79 15.84 9.91
C LEU A 512 39.42 14.44 9.97
#